data_AF-A0A1E8VVE6-F1
#
_entry.id   AF-A0A1E8VVE6-F1
#
_cell.length_a   1.000
_cell.length_b   1.000
_cell.length_c   1.000
_cell.angle_alpha   90.00
_cell.angle_beta   90.00
_cell.angle_gamma   90.00
#
_symmetry.space_group_name_H-M   'P 1'
#
loop_
_entity.id
_entity.type
_entity.pdbx_description
1 polymer ?
#
loop_
_entity_poly.entity_id
_entity_poly.type
_entity_poly.pdbx_seq_one_letter_code
_entity_poly.pdbx_strand_id
1 'polypeptide(L)'
;MSGREAMTVCCTPMPLAGCSASQSALCHAFARTFVRSAAGVIGGQKPAALFSLRSASAASPSRELAEVIDVYARELARYGLVLLALERVRDRVMFLAYSERAVAQLLTRPENRRLLAAYRHPTQSPAGLMGSLARRLAAYYRRERTDFPHELGLVLGYPLEDVMGYLHGGQETCRGPWRAYGDEAAARRLFERLERCEAQLKRRYAAGASLATLLASRKHVPGSTSF
;
A
#
# COMPACT_ATOMS: atom_id res chain seq x y z
N MET A 1 24.56 -0.56 3.22
CA MET A 1 23.71 -1.44 2.39
C MET A 1 23.53 -0.85 1.00
N SER A 2 23.75 -1.65 -0.06
CA SER A 2 23.49 -1.25 -1.45
C SER A 2 22.00 -1.40 -1.79
N GLY A 3 21.41 -0.42 -2.49
CA GLY A 3 20.02 -0.49 -2.94
C GLY A 3 19.75 -1.65 -3.89
N ARG A 4 20.72 -2.00 -4.73
CA ARG A 4 20.63 -3.14 -5.65
C ARG A 4 20.43 -4.47 -4.91
N GLU A 5 21.17 -4.69 -3.82
CA GLU A 5 21.08 -5.89 -2.98
C GLU A 5 19.74 -6.00 -2.24
N ALA A 6 19.19 -4.88 -1.75
CA ALA A 6 17.87 -4.90 -1.11
C ALA A 6 16.76 -5.35 -2.08
N MET A 7 16.93 -5.08 -3.38
CA MET A 7 15.93 -5.42 -4.41
C MET A 7 16.08 -6.84 -4.99
N THR A 8 17.17 -7.57 -4.68
CA THR A 8 17.35 -8.98 -5.07
C THR A 8 16.66 -9.95 -4.12
N VAL A 9 16.15 -9.45 -2.98
CA VAL A 9 15.44 -10.23 -1.96
C VAL A 9 14.31 -11.06 -2.58
N CYS A 10 14.32 -12.36 -2.27
CA CYS A 10 13.31 -13.34 -2.65
C CYS A 10 12.67 -13.98 -1.41
N CYS A 11 11.74 -14.92 -1.58
CA CYS A 11 11.04 -15.53 -0.44
C CYS A 11 11.97 -16.31 0.51
N THR A 12 13.05 -16.91 0.01
CA THR A 12 14.03 -17.64 0.82
C THR A 12 15.06 -16.67 1.41
N PRO A 13 15.14 -16.53 2.74
CA PRO A 13 16.09 -15.63 3.36
C PRO A 13 17.54 -16.08 3.10
N MET A 14 18.34 -15.20 2.51
CA MET A 14 19.79 -15.39 2.33
C MET A 14 20.54 -14.14 2.82
N PRO A 15 21.78 -14.27 3.31
CA PRO A 15 22.62 -13.12 3.64
C PRO A 15 22.75 -12.17 2.45
N LEU A 16 22.62 -10.86 2.68
CA LEU A 16 22.80 -9.85 1.65
C LEU A 16 24.22 -9.29 1.72
N ALA A 17 24.88 -9.14 0.57
CA ALA A 17 26.24 -8.64 0.52
C ALA A 17 26.35 -7.23 1.12
N GLY A 18 27.34 -7.00 1.99
CA GLY A 18 27.54 -5.71 2.65
C GLY A 18 26.45 -5.30 3.65
N CYS A 19 25.71 -6.27 4.18
CA CYS A 19 24.73 -6.08 5.26
C CYS A 19 25.09 -6.93 6.48
N SER A 20 24.79 -6.43 7.68
CA SER A 20 24.79 -7.27 8.88
C SER A 20 23.70 -8.36 8.79
N ALA A 21 23.75 -9.35 9.68
CA ALA A 21 22.72 -10.39 9.76
C ALA A 21 21.34 -9.79 10.11
N SER A 22 21.31 -8.79 11.00
CA SER A 22 20.10 -8.06 11.38
C SER A 22 19.54 -7.24 10.21
N GLN A 23 20.38 -6.48 9.49
CA GLN A 23 19.97 -5.74 8.29
C GLN A 23 19.42 -6.69 7.22
N SER A 24 20.09 -7.82 6.97
CA SER A 24 19.61 -8.84 6.02
C SER A 24 18.22 -9.36 6.44
N ALA A 25 18.05 -9.72 7.71
CA ALA A 25 16.77 -10.20 8.23
C ALA A 25 15.64 -9.15 8.10
N LEU A 26 15.95 -7.88 8.38
CA LEU A 26 15.00 -6.76 8.21
C LEU A 26 14.62 -6.56 6.75
N CYS A 27 15.56 -6.66 5.81
CA CYS A 27 15.29 -6.60 4.38
C CYS A 27 14.34 -7.70 3.91
N HIS A 28 14.59 -8.94 4.31
CA HIS A 28 13.70 -10.07 4.03
C HIS A 28 12.32 -9.90 4.67
N ALA A 29 12.27 -9.41 5.92
CA ALA A 29 11.02 -9.15 6.62
C ALA A 29 10.20 -8.05 5.93
N PHE A 30 10.84 -6.96 5.50
CA PHE A 30 10.19 -5.90 4.76
C PHE A 30 9.66 -6.39 3.41
N ALA A 31 10.52 -6.96 2.56
CA ALA A 31 10.11 -7.41 1.22
C ALA A 31 8.97 -8.42 1.27
N ARG A 32 9.05 -9.41 2.16
CA ARG A 32 7.97 -10.39 2.37
C ARG A 32 6.66 -9.72 2.81
N THR A 33 6.74 -8.75 3.71
CA THR A 33 5.56 -8.01 4.18
C THR A 33 4.98 -7.15 3.07
N PHE A 34 5.82 -6.44 2.32
CA PHE A 34 5.42 -5.59 1.21
C PHE A 34 4.78 -6.42 0.08
N VAL A 35 5.36 -7.54 -0.33
CA VAL A 35 4.74 -8.44 -1.31
C VAL A 35 3.42 -9.00 -0.82
N ARG A 36 3.34 -9.43 0.45
CA ARG A 36 2.09 -9.98 1.01
C ARG A 36 0.97 -8.94 1.04
N SER A 37 1.28 -7.72 1.48
CA SER A 37 0.28 -6.70 1.82
C SER A 37 0.04 -5.68 0.71
N ALA A 38 0.98 -5.52 -0.23
CA ALA A 38 0.91 -4.56 -1.33
C ALA A 38 1.00 -5.23 -2.71
N ALA A 39 0.67 -6.53 -2.81
CA ALA A 39 0.61 -7.24 -4.10
C ALA A 39 -0.25 -6.50 -5.13
N GLY A 40 -1.41 -5.96 -4.73
CA GLY A 40 -2.24 -5.14 -5.61
C GLY A 40 -1.53 -3.88 -6.13
N VAL A 41 -0.68 -3.23 -5.32
CA VAL A 41 0.10 -2.05 -5.74
C VAL A 41 1.25 -2.45 -6.66
N ILE A 42 1.99 -3.51 -6.31
CA ILE A 42 3.07 -4.09 -7.11
C ILE A 42 2.54 -4.52 -8.49
N GLY A 43 1.36 -5.13 -8.53
CA GLY A 43 0.67 -5.56 -9.75
C GLY A 43 -0.09 -4.46 -10.50
N GLY A 44 -0.05 -3.22 -10.01
CA GLY A 44 -0.76 -2.09 -10.63
C GLY A 44 -2.29 -2.16 -10.57
N GLN A 45 -2.86 -3.01 -9.72
CA GLN A 45 -4.31 -3.16 -9.51
C GLN A 45 -4.87 -2.21 -8.45
N LYS A 46 -4.05 -1.76 -7.49
CA LYS A 46 -4.44 -0.85 -6.41
C LYS A 46 -3.58 0.42 -6.40
N PRO A 47 -4.15 1.60 -6.12
CA PRO A 47 -3.36 2.83 -6.03
C PRO A 47 -2.45 2.86 -4.80
N ALA A 48 -2.93 2.34 -3.66
CA ALA A 48 -2.18 2.30 -2.41
C ALA A 48 -2.44 1.04 -1.58
N ALA A 49 -1.55 0.81 -0.61
CA ALA A 49 -1.65 -0.22 0.41
C ALA A 49 -1.20 0.34 1.77
N LEU A 50 -2.01 0.11 2.80
CA LEU A 50 -1.69 0.36 4.19
C LEU A 50 -1.27 -0.97 4.85
N PHE A 51 -0.10 -1.01 5.46
CA PHE A 51 0.43 -2.23 6.08
C PHE A 51 1.30 -1.93 7.29
N SER A 52 1.75 -2.97 7.98
CA SER A 52 2.64 -2.81 9.14
C SER A 52 3.78 -3.81 9.11
N LEU A 53 4.96 -3.38 9.55
CA LEU A 53 6.12 -4.24 9.78
C LEU A 53 6.39 -4.32 11.28
N ARG A 54 6.63 -5.52 11.80
CA ARG A 54 7.06 -5.72 13.18
C ARG A 54 8.49 -5.19 13.36
N SER A 55 8.69 -4.35 14.37
CA SER A 55 9.99 -3.83 14.82
C SER A 55 10.33 -4.49 16.16
N ALA A 56 11.52 -5.07 16.27
CA ALA A 56 11.89 -5.96 17.38
C ALA A 56 12.12 -5.25 18.74
N SER A 57 12.20 -3.91 18.81
CA SER A 57 12.50 -3.17 20.05
C SER A 57 11.46 -2.11 20.37
N ALA A 58 10.98 -2.03 21.61
CA ALA A 58 9.86 -1.18 22.08
C ALA A 58 10.13 0.34 22.14
N ALA A 59 11.39 0.78 22.20
CA ALA A 59 11.73 2.18 22.49
C ALA A 59 11.75 3.08 21.25
N SER A 60 12.41 2.67 20.17
CA SER A 60 12.48 3.38 18.87
C SER A 60 12.67 2.37 17.74
N PRO A 61 12.37 2.69 16.46
CA PRO A 61 12.90 1.93 15.35
C PRO A 61 14.41 1.82 15.52
N SER A 62 14.97 0.61 15.39
CA SER A 62 16.43 0.50 15.38
C SER A 62 16.97 1.34 14.22
N ARG A 63 18.14 1.94 14.39
CA ARG A 63 18.84 2.66 13.31
C ARG A 63 18.89 1.83 12.03
N GLU A 64 19.10 0.52 12.16
CA GLU A 64 19.09 -0.43 11.04
C GLU A 64 17.74 -0.51 10.32
N LEU A 65 16.61 -0.49 11.04
CA LEU A 65 15.30 -0.47 10.41
C LEU A 65 15.10 0.83 9.62
N ALA A 66 15.48 1.98 10.18
CA ALA A 66 15.41 3.25 9.46
C ALA A 66 16.25 3.22 8.17
N GLU A 67 17.50 2.75 8.25
CA GLU A 67 18.39 2.58 7.09
C GLU A 67 17.78 1.65 6.02
N VAL A 68 17.16 0.54 6.44
CA VAL A 68 16.48 -0.38 5.51
C VAL A 68 15.30 0.28 4.81
N ILE A 69 14.48 1.01 5.56
CA ILE A 69 13.31 1.72 5.00
C ILE A 69 13.75 2.83 4.05
N ASP A 70 14.79 3.59 4.36
CA ASP A 70 15.32 4.64 3.47
C ASP A 70 15.82 4.07 2.15
N VAL A 71 16.44 2.89 2.18
CA VAL A 71 16.86 2.18 0.97
C VAL A 71 15.63 1.76 0.16
N TYR A 72 14.63 1.11 0.77
CA TYR A 72 13.43 0.71 0.03
C TYR A 72 12.64 1.89 -0.49
N ALA A 73 12.51 2.99 0.25
CA ALA A 73 11.83 4.19 -0.23
C ALA A 73 12.49 4.73 -1.51
N ARG A 74 13.83 4.77 -1.54
CA ARG A 74 14.60 5.19 -2.72
C ARG A 74 14.48 4.23 -3.88
N GLU A 75 14.57 2.93 -3.64
CA GLU A 75 14.52 1.92 -4.70
C GLU A 75 13.10 1.78 -5.28
N LEU A 76 12.06 1.82 -4.45
CA LEU A 76 10.66 1.80 -4.89
C LEU A 76 10.30 3.04 -5.72
N ALA A 77 10.89 4.20 -5.42
CA ALA A 77 10.68 5.42 -6.20
C ALA A 77 11.10 5.25 -7.68
N ARG A 78 12.12 4.42 -7.95
CA ARG A 78 12.54 4.08 -9.32
C ARG A 78 11.46 3.34 -10.13
N TYR A 79 10.49 2.74 -9.44
CA TYR A 79 9.32 2.06 -10.04
C TYR A 79 8.03 2.89 -9.93
N GLY A 80 8.14 4.19 -9.61
CA GLY A 80 7.00 5.10 -9.48
C GLY A 80 6.11 4.79 -8.28
N LEU A 81 6.70 4.21 -7.22
CA LEU A 81 6.05 3.93 -5.95
C LEU A 81 6.68 4.76 -4.84
N VAL A 82 5.86 5.31 -3.96
CA VAL A 82 6.30 6.05 -2.78
C VAL A 82 5.97 5.24 -1.55
N LEU A 83 6.91 5.17 -0.61
CA LEU A 83 6.75 4.53 0.69
C LEU A 83 6.82 5.58 1.79
N LEU A 84 5.77 5.66 2.61
CA LEU A 84 5.69 6.56 3.76
C LEU A 84 5.64 5.73 5.05
N ALA A 85 6.56 5.97 5.97
CA ALA A 85 6.40 5.56 7.37
C ALA A 85 5.44 6.54 8.05
N LEU A 86 4.37 6.03 8.67
CA LEU A 86 3.30 6.85 9.24
C LEU A 86 3.50 7.09 10.72
N GLU A 87 3.51 6.00 11.49
CA GLU A 87 3.57 6.04 12.95
C GLU A 87 3.97 4.67 13.49
N ARG A 88 4.53 4.64 14.69
CA ARG A 88 4.77 3.43 15.45
C ARG A 88 3.58 3.10 16.33
N VAL A 89 3.08 1.88 16.22
CA VAL A 89 2.01 1.34 17.08
C VAL A 89 2.54 0.09 17.78
N ARG A 90 2.82 0.20 19.08
CA ARG A 90 3.43 -0.87 19.89
C ARG A 90 4.74 -1.37 19.28
N ASP A 91 4.79 -2.62 18.86
CA ASP A 91 5.92 -3.33 18.26
C ASP A 91 5.90 -3.26 16.72
N ARG A 92 5.15 -2.32 16.13
CA ARG A 92 4.99 -2.21 14.67
C ARG A 92 5.18 -0.79 14.17
N VAL A 93 5.70 -0.68 12.95
CA VAL A 93 5.71 0.56 12.18
C VAL A 93 4.64 0.45 11.09
N MET A 94 3.77 1.45 11.01
CA MET A 94 2.71 1.56 10.02
C MET A 94 3.24 2.23 8.75
N PHE A 95 2.90 1.68 7.59
CA PHE A 95 3.36 2.16 6.29
C PHE A 95 2.19 2.40 5.35
N LEU A 96 2.31 3.45 4.55
CA LEU A 96 1.48 3.68 3.38
C LEU A 96 2.38 3.65 2.15
N ALA A 97 2.18 2.67 1.27
CA ALA A 97 2.82 2.63 -0.03
C ALA A 97 1.81 2.95 -1.12
N TYR A 98 2.18 3.78 -2.09
CA TYR A 98 1.28 4.16 -3.16
C TYR A 98 2.00 4.41 -4.49
N SER A 99 1.25 4.33 -5.58
CA SER A 99 1.73 4.74 -6.90
C SER A 99 1.26 6.15 -7.22
N GLU A 100 2.19 7.07 -7.45
CA GLU A 100 1.87 8.45 -7.81
C GLU A 100 0.96 8.54 -9.04
N ARG A 101 1.26 7.74 -10.06
CA ARG A 101 0.45 7.68 -11.29
C ARG A 101 -0.99 7.21 -11.04
N ALA A 102 -1.17 6.14 -10.26
CA ALA A 102 -2.51 5.61 -9.99
C ALA A 102 -3.34 6.60 -9.17
N VAL A 103 -2.71 7.29 -8.21
CA VAL A 103 -3.36 8.37 -7.45
C VAL A 103 -3.67 9.57 -8.36
N ALA A 104 -2.79 9.92 -9.29
CA ALA A 104 -3.06 10.97 -10.28
C ALA A 104 -4.28 10.63 -11.14
N GLN A 105 -4.39 9.37 -11.60
CA GLN A 105 -5.56 8.89 -12.34
C GLN A 105 -6.85 8.97 -11.50
N LEU A 106 -6.79 8.58 -10.23
CA LEU A 106 -7.93 8.70 -9.30
C LEU A 106 -8.42 10.16 -9.19
N LEU A 107 -7.49 11.11 -9.15
CA LEU A 107 -7.78 12.55 -9.09
C LEU A 107 -8.31 13.15 -10.40
N THR A 108 -8.32 12.42 -11.52
CA THR A 108 -8.96 12.88 -12.76
C THR A 108 -10.49 12.83 -12.68
N ARG A 109 -11.03 11.99 -11.79
CA ARG A 109 -12.48 11.79 -11.65
C ARG A 109 -13.10 12.87 -10.76
N PRO A 110 -14.04 13.69 -11.24
CA PRO A 110 -14.65 14.76 -10.44
C PRO A 110 -15.32 14.27 -9.16
N GLU A 111 -15.99 13.12 -9.20
CA GLU A 111 -16.68 12.49 -8.08
C GLU A 111 -15.72 12.12 -6.94
N ASN A 112 -14.54 11.61 -7.28
CA ASN A 112 -13.49 11.31 -6.32
C ASN A 112 -12.97 12.58 -5.64
N ARG A 113 -12.75 13.64 -6.43
CA ARG A 113 -12.30 14.93 -5.89
C ARG A 113 -13.33 15.54 -4.96
N ARG A 114 -14.63 15.44 -5.29
CA ARG A 114 -15.72 15.94 -4.44
C ARG A 114 -15.73 15.26 -3.09
N LEU A 115 -15.64 13.92 -3.05
CA LEU A 115 -15.53 13.18 -1.80
C LEU A 115 -14.31 13.62 -1.00
N LEU A 116 -13.12 13.61 -1.61
CA LEU A 116 -11.88 13.96 -0.92
C LEU A 116 -11.89 15.42 -0.38
N ALA A 117 -12.45 16.35 -1.14
CA ALA A 117 -12.61 17.74 -0.72
C ALA A 117 -13.59 17.90 0.45
N ALA A 118 -14.68 17.11 0.49
CA ALA A 118 -15.61 17.09 1.63
C ALA A 118 -14.91 16.66 2.93
N TYR A 119 -13.90 15.78 2.83
CA TYR A 119 -13.02 15.38 3.94
C TYR A 119 -11.79 16.30 4.10
N ARG A 120 -11.78 17.47 3.46
CA ARG A 120 -10.74 18.51 3.54
C ARG A 120 -9.36 18.07 3.05
N HIS A 121 -9.30 17.08 2.16
CA HIS A 121 -8.05 16.71 1.50
C HIS A 121 -7.78 17.59 0.27
N PRO A 122 -6.52 18.01 0.04
CA PRO A 122 -6.13 18.66 -1.21
C PRO A 122 -6.25 17.67 -2.37
N THR A 123 -6.69 18.18 -3.54
CA THR A 123 -6.95 17.36 -4.74
C THR A 123 -6.18 17.84 -5.97
N GLN A 124 -5.26 18.78 -5.78
CA GLN A 124 -4.46 19.39 -6.84
C GLN A 124 -3.29 18.50 -7.26
N SER A 125 -2.78 17.66 -6.36
CA SER A 125 -1.66 16.76 -6.66
C SER A 125 -1.73 15.45 -5.85
N PRO A 126 -1.18 14.34 -6.38
CA PRO A 126 -1.06 13.09 -5.64
C PRO A 126 -0.29 13.25 -4.32
N ALA A 127 0.84 13.94 -4.35
CA ALA A 127 1.67 14.16 -3.17
C ALA A 127 0.92 14.92 -2.07
N GLY A 128 0.15 15.96 -2.45
CA GLY A 128 -0.68 16.72 -1.51
C GLY A 128 -1.75 15.85 -0.84
N LEU A 129 -2.50 15.08 -1.64
CA LEU A 129 -3.53 14.16 -1.14
C LEU A 129 -2.94 13.13 -0.18
N MET A 130 -1.90 12.42 -0.64
CA MET A 130 -1.29 11.33 0.14
C MET A 130 -0.60 11.84 1.41
N GLY A 131 0.03 13.03 1.37
CA GLY A 131 0.59 13.68 2.55
C GLY A 131 -0.48 14.10 3.57
N SER A 132 -1.64 14.57 3.10
CA SER A 132 -2.78 14.88 3.97
C SER A 132 -3.34 13.62 4.65
N LEU A 133 -3.56 12.54 3.89
CA LEU A 133 -4.00 11.25 4.42
C LEU A 133 -2.99 10.64 5.40
N ALA A 134 -1.68 10.70 5.07
CA ALA A 134 -0.62 10.21 5.95
C ALA A 134 -0.60 10.94 7.30
N ARG A 135 -0.75 12.27 7.31
CA ARG A 135 -0.85 13.05 8.55
C ARG A 135 -2.08 12.65 9.39
N ARG A 136 -3.24 12.48 8.75
CA ARG A 136 -4.47 12.06 9.44
C ARG A 136 -4.35 10.65 10.04
N LEU A 137 -3.76 9.71 9.29
CA LEU A 137 -3.45 8.37 9.79
C LEU A 137 -2.47 8.39 10.96
N ALA A 138 -1.40 9.19 10.88
CA ALA A 138 -0.45 9.32 11.97
C ALA A 138 -1.11 9.88 13.25
N ALA A 139 -1.97 10.90 13.13
CA ALA A 139 -2.73 11.44 14.26
C ALA A 139 -3.69 10.40 14.87
N TYR A 140 -4.38 9.61 14.03
CA TYR A 140 -5.19 8.48 14.48
C TYR A 140 -4.36 7.47 15.28
N TYR A 141 -3.20 7.04 14.77
CA TYR A 141 -2.34 6.07 15.44
C TYR A 141 -1.73 6.61 16.75
N ARG A 142 -1.46 7.91 16.84
CA ARG A 142 -1.06 8.61 18.08
C ARG A 142 -2.20 8.77 19.08
N ARG A 143 -3.44 8.42 18.72
CA ARG A 143 -4.66 8.59 19.53
C ARG A 143 -5.00 10.04 19.83
N GLU A 144 -4.74 10.95 18.89
CA GLU A 144 -5.01 12.40 19.01
C GLU A 144 -6.48 12.75 18.76
N ARG A 145 -7.40 11.95 19.32
CA ARG A 145 -8.86 12.10 19.17
C ARG A 145 -9.32 12.31 17.72
N THR A 146 -8.58 11.71 16.79
CA THR A 146 -8.85 11.76 15.35
C THR A 146 -9.42 10.40 14.95
N ASP A 147 -10.57 10.39 14.28
CA ASP A 147 -11.15 9.15 13.76
C ASP A 147 -10.34 8.60 12.58
N PHE A 148 -10.46 7.29 12.36
CA PHE A 148 -9.84 6.66 11.21
C PHE A 148 -10.41 7.27 9.91
N PRO A 149 -9.56 7.71 8.96
CA PRO A 149 -10.02 8.29 7.70
C PRO A 149 -10.62 7.20 6.80
N HIS A 150 -11.91 6.93 6.92
CA HIS A 150 -12.58 5.89 6.13
C HIS A 150 -12.63 6.21 4.63
N GLU A 151 -12.57 7.49 4.26
CA GLU A 151 -12.37 7.97 2.89
C GLU A 151 -11.07 7.46 2.25
N LEU A 152 -10.10 7.00 3.06
CA LEU A 152 -8.88 6.33 2.60
C LEU A 152 -9.20 5.12 1.70
N GLY A 153 -10.36 4.49 1.87
CA GLY A 153 -10.81 3.38 1.03
C GLY A 153 -10.70 3.69 -0.47
N LEU A 154 -10.94 4.94 -0.86
CA LEU A 154 -10.84 5.37 -2.26
C LEU A 154 -9.41 5.22 -2.80
N VAL A 155 -8.40 5.70 -2.06
CA VAL A 155 -6.98 5.56 -2.48
C VAL A 155 -6.45 4.14 -2.27
N LEU A 156 -7.10 3.33 -1.43
CA LEU A 156 -6.87 1.89 -1.38
C LEU A 156 -7.50 1.16 -2.57
N GLY A 157 -8.19 1.85 -3.48
CA GLY A 157 -8.73 1.28 -4.71
C GLY A 157 -10.11 0.65 -4.55
N TYR A 158 -10.86 1.01 -3.51
CA TYR A 158 -12.26 0.61 -3.38
C TYR A 158 -13.12 1.50 -4.30
N PRO A 159 -14.15 0.94 -4.95
CA PRO A 159 -15.13 1.71 -5.71
C PRO A 159 -15.73 2.84 -4.88
N LEU A 160 -16.04 3.97 -5.53
CA LEU A 160 -16.59 5.13 -4.84
C LEU A 160 -17.91 4.79 -4.13
N GLU A 161 -18.78 4.03 -4.79
CA GLU A 161 -20.05 3.56 -4.21
C GLU A 161 -19.86 2.77 -2.91
N ASP A 162 -18.81 1.95 -2.82
CA ASP A 162 -18.53 1.15 -1.62
C ASP A 162 -18.00 2.02 -0.48
N VAL A 163 -17.16 3.01 -0.81
CA VAL A 163 -16.68 3.99 0.18
C VAL A 163 -17.85 4.82 0.71
N MET A 164 -18.70 5.32 -0.18
CA MET A 164 -19.88 6.11 0.18
C MET A 164 -20.89 5.29 0.98
N GLY A 165 -21.14 4.04 0.57
CA GLY A 165 -22.04 3.12 1.27
C GLY A 165 -21.56 2.85 2.70
N TYR A 166 -20.25 2.64 2.90
CA TYR A 166 -19.70 2.51 4.25
C TYR A 166 -19.86 3.79 5.08
N LEU A 167 -19.50 4.95 4.52
CA LEU A 167 -19.55 6.24 5.21
C LEU A 167 -20.96 6.65 5.63
N HIS A 168 -21.98 6.27 4.87
CA HIS A 168 -23.38 6.61 5.12
C HIS A 168 -24.17 5.51 5.85
N GLY A 169 -23.54 4.40 6.25
CA GLY A 169 -24.23 3.31 6.92
C GLY A 169 -25.24 2.58 6.03
N GLY A 170 -24.92 2.42 4.74
CA GLY A 170 -25.73 1.69 3.77
C GLY A 170 -25.87 0.20 4.10
N GLN A 171 -26.77 -0.47 3.38
CA GLN A 171 -26.93 -1.92 3.45
C GLN A 171 -25.86 -2.59 2.60
N GLU A 172 -25.12 -3.52 3.20
CA GLU A 172 -24.08 -4.29 2.50
C GLU A 172 -24.73 -5.25 1.49
N THR A 173 -24.26 -5.24 0.25
CA THR A 173 -24.74 -6.15 -0.80
C THR A 173 -23.91 -7.41 -0.87
N CYS A 174 -22.59 -7.31 -0.69
CA CYS A 174 -21.73 -8.48 -0.55
C CYS A 174 -20.43 -8.16 0.21
N ARG A 175 -19.72 -9.22 0.64
CA ARG A 175 -18.44 -9.10 1.37
C ARG A 175 -17.33 -9.89 0.71
N GLY A 176 -16.15 -9.29 0.64
CA GLY A 176 -14.90 -9.92 0.23
C GLY A 176 -13.71 -9.25 0.92
N PRO A 177 -12.66 -8.82 0.17
CA PRO A 177 -11.55 -8.05 0.73
C PRO A 177 -11.98 -6.71 1.37
N TRP A 178 -13.15 -6.18 0.98
CA TRP A 178 -13.88 -5.12 1.67
C TRP A 178 -15.39 -5.41 1.64
N ARG A 179 -16.20 -4.54 2.25
CA ARG A 179 -17.66 -4.60 2.20
C ARG A 179 -18.16 -3.80 1.00
N ALA A 180 -18.97 -4.41 0.14
CA ALA A 180 -19.54 -3.74 -1.01
C ALA A 180 -20.98 -3.27 -0.73
N TYR A 181 -21.37 -2.20 -1.40
CA TYR A 181 -22.64 -1.52 -1.23
C TYR A 181 -23.36 -1.23 -2.56
N GLY A 182 -22.69 -1.46 -3.69
CA GLY A 182 -23.24 -1.38 -5.05
C GLY A 182 -23.68 -2.73 -5.61
N ASP A 183 -23.47 -2.93 -6.91
CA ASP A 183 -23.80 -4.18 -7.64
C ASP A 183 -22.98 -5.36 -7.10
N GLU A 184 -23.64 -6.35 -6.49
CA GLU A 184 -23.02 -7.56 -5.95
C GLU A 184 -22.21 -8.32 -7.01
N ALA A 185 -22.75 -8.49 -8.21
CA ALA A 185 -22.09 -9.24 -9.27
C ALA A 185 -20.83 -8.49 -9.77
N ALA A 186 -20.89 -7.16 -9.87
CA ALA A 186 -19.74 -6.34 -10.21
C ALA A 186 -18.65 -6.42 -9.13
N ALA A 187 -19.04 -6.30 -7.84
CA ALA A 187 -18.13 -6.41 -6.72
C ALA A 187 -17.43 -7.78 -6.66
N ARG A 188 -18.17 -8.89 -6.83
CA ARG A 188 -17.59 -10.24 -6.89
C ARG A 188 -16.57 -10.39 -8.01
N ARG A 189 -16.89 -9.91 -9.23
CA ARG A 189 -15.93 -9.92 -10.35
C ARG A 189 -14.65 -9.13 -10.04
N LEU A 190 -14.78 -8.00 -9.34
CA LEU A 190 -13.65 -7.18 -8.92
C LEU A 190 -12.79 -7.90 -7.87
N PHE A 191 -13.42 -8.52 -6.85
CA PHE A 191 -12.72 -9.30 -5.83
C PHE A 191 -11.92 -10.44 -6.44
N GLU A 192 -12.54 -11.24 -7.31
CA GLU A 192 -11.86 -12.36 -7.95
C GLU A 192 -10.70 -11.90 -8.84
N ARG A 193 -10.87 -10.80 -9.58
CA ARG A 193 -9.79 -10.24 -10.41
C ARG A 193 -8.60 -9.83 -9.54
N LEU A 194 -8.87 -9.10 -8.46
CA LEU A 194 -7.83 -8.66 -7.53
C LEU A 194 -7.13 -9.87 -6.91
N GLU A 195 -7.89 -10.84 -6.41
CA GLU A 195 -7.36 -12.07 -5.80
C GLU A 195 -6.48 -12.86 -6.75
N ARG A 196 -6.93 -13.09 -8.00
CA ARG A 196 -6.14 -13.79 -9.03
C ARG A 196 -4.81 -13.08 -9.30
N CYS A 197 -4.83 -11.76 -9.46
CA CYS A 197 -3.63 -10.96 -9.71
C CYS A 197 -2.67 -10.99 -8.52
N GLU A 198 -3.17 -10.80 -7.30
CA GLU A 198 -2.34 -10.85 -6.10
C GLU A 198 -1.77 -12.25 -5.84
N ALA A 199 -2.57 -13.30 -6.03
CA ALA A 199 -2.14 -14.68 -5.86
C ALA A 199 -1.06 -15.06 -6.88
N GLN A 200 -1.13 -14.56 -8.11
CA GLN A 200 -0.05 -14.77 -9.09
C GLN A 200 1.27 -14.12 -8.64
N LEU A 201 1.24 -12.88 -8.16
CA LEU A 201 2.43 -12.19 -7.66
C LEU A 201 3.02 -12.88 -6.43
N LYS A 202 2.17 -13.25 -5.46
CA LYS A 202 2.57 -13.97 -4.25
C LYS A 202 3.19 -15.33 -4.60
N ARG A 203 2.63 -16.07 -5.55
CA ARG A 203 3.19 -17.34 -6.06
C ARG A 203 4.56 -17.15 -6.73
N ARG A 204 4.72 -16.13 -7.58
CA ARG A 204 6.02 -15.83 -8.21
C ARG A 204 7.09 -15.50 -7.18
N TYR A 205 6.76 -14.72 -6.16
CA TYR A 205 7.68 -14.44 -5.06
C TYR A 205 8.08 -15.71 -4.30
N ALA A 206 7.09 -16.55 -3.97
CA ALA A 206 7.32 -17.83 -3.30
C ALA A 206 8.19 -18.78 -4.13
N ALA A 207 8.08 -18.72 -5.46
CA ALA A 207 8.92 -19.47 -6.40
C ALA A 207 10.33 -18.87 -6.61
N GLY A 208 10.71 -17.83 -5.85
CA GLY A 208 12.06 -17.25 -5.87
C GLY A 208 12.22 -15.99 -6.71
N ALA A 209 11.15 -15.44 -7.29
CA ALA A 209 11.25 -14.15 -7.99
C ALA A 209 11.65 -13.04 -6.99
N SER A 210 12.65 -12.24 -7.36
CA SER A 210 13.08 -11.10 -6.55
C SER A 210 12.05 -9.96 -6.57
N LEU A 211 12.10 -9.08 -5.57
CA LEU A 211 11.25 -7.89 -5.52
C LEU A 211 11.40 -7.01 -6.77
N ALA A 212 12.64 -6.80 -7.25
CA ALA A 212 12.91 -6.09 -8.51
C ALA A 212 12.16 -6.73 -9.69
N THR A 213 12.20 -8.05 -9.82
CA THR A 213 11.54 -8.79 -10.91
C THR A 213 10.03 -8.59 -10.88
N LEU A 214 9.42 -8.63 -9.69
CA LEU A 214 7.99 -8.41 -9.53
C LEU A 214 7.59 -7.00 -9.95
N LEU A 215 8.34 -5.98 -9.51
CA LEU A 215 8.10 -4.57 -9.81
C LEU A 215 8.38 -4.22 -11.28
N ALA A 216 9.38 -4.84 -11.91
CA ALA A 216 9.64 -4.67 -13.34
C ALA A 216 8.50 -5.23 -14.22
N SER A 217 7.85 -6.30 -13.76
CA SER A 217 6.69 -6.89 -14.44
C SER A 217 5.36 -6.19 -14.14
N ARG A 218 5.40 -5.01 -13.49
CA ARG A 218 4.22 -4.18 -13.23
C ARG A 218 3.61 -3.71 -14.54
N LYS A 219 2.63 -4.49 -15.04
CA LYS A 219 1.85 -4.12 -16.22
C LYS A 219 1.07 -2.86 -15.89
N HIS A 220 1.21 -1.86 -16.75
CA HIS A 220 0.37 -0.69 -16.70
C HIS A 220 -1.07 -1.13 -17.03
N VAL A 221 -2.03 -0.89 -16.15
CA VAL A 221 -3.45 -0.90 -16.51
C VAL A 221 -3.79 0.54 -16.90
N PRO A 222 -3.88 0.88 -18.19
CA PRO A 222 -4.43 2.15 -18.60
C PRO A 222 -5.93 2.11 -18.33
N GLY A 223 -6.41 2.98 -17.46
CA GLY A 223 -7.83 3.14 -17.18
C GLY A 223 -8.48 1.81 -16.82
N SER A 224 -8.29 1.33 -15.59
CA SER A 224 -9.32 0.47 -15.00
C SER A 224 -10.61 1.28 -15.09
N THR A 225 -11.39 0.95 -16.11
CA THR A 225 -12.73 1.45 -16.34
C THR A 225 -13.41 1.34 -14.99
N SER A 226 -13.87 2.48 -14.48
CA SER A 226 -14.98 2.45 -13.55
C SER A 226 -16.00 1.50 -14.12
N PHE A 227 -16.24 0.44 -13.34
CA PHE A 227 -17.60 0.00 -13.13
C PHE A 227 -18.10 0.90 -12.01
#